data_AF-A0A8T4JCX9-F1
#
_entry.id   AF-A0A8T4JCX9-F1
#
_cell.length_a   1.000
_cell.length_b   1.000
_cell.length_c   1.000
_cell.angle_alpha   90.00
_cell.angle_beta   90.00
_cell.angle_gamma   90.00
#
_symmetry.space_group_name_H-M   'P 1'
#
loop_
_entity.id
_entity.type
_entity.pdbx_description
1 polymer ?
#
loop_
_entity_poly.entity_id
_entity_poly.type
_entity_poly.pdbx_seq_one_letter_code
_entity_poly.pdbx_strand_id
1 'polypeptide(L)'
;MFKKGITYKKGGRVNWCPECNTVLANEQVVDGNCWRHEKTEVEQKELEQWYIKITDYADELLKDLDKLTGWPERVKTMQRNWIGRSEGSLIEFKVKDMPNTKLTTFTTRPDTAFGITYLVIAAEHPIIDTLIKDLPEKKQKEVRNFIKETSKRTVIDRTAEGKAKTGVALGRNAINPLTGEEIPLWVADYALVEYGTGMVMAVPAHDQRDFEFAKKYKLPIKVVINPQDSKLNADKMARAFVDNGIMVNSGEFDGENNRDAIKNITKKLVKLKAGEATINYKLRDWLVSRQRYWGTPIPIIYCDKCGIQAAPQDELPILLPENPDF
;
A
#
# COMPACT_ATOMS: atom_id res chain seq x y z
N MET A 1 -5.02 4.86 26.41
CA MET A 1 -4.41 4.74 25.06
C MET A 1 -4.00 6.10 24.50
N PHE A 2 -4.87 7.11 24.54
CA PHE A 2 -4.58 8.47 24.02
C PHE A 2 -3.32 9.12 24.61
N LYS A 3 -3.20 9.19 25.94
CA LYS A 3 -2.00 9.73 26.61
C LYS A 3 -0.69 9.00 26.26
N LYS A 4 -0.76 7.74 25.82
CA LYS A 4 0.39 6.93 25.39
C LYS A 4 0.65 7.03 23.87
N GLY A 5 -0.10 7.84 23.12
CA GLY A 5 0.03 7.98 21.67
C GLY A 5 -0.45 6.79 20.84
N ILE A 6 -1.14 5.82 21.47
CA ILE A 6 -1.66 4.61 20.81
C ILE A 6 -2.97 4.91 20.05
N THR A 7 -3.76 5.89 20.49
CA THR A 7 -4.95 6.35 19.76
C THR A 7 -4.71 7.73 19.19
N TYR A 8 -5.15 7.95 17.96
CA TYR A 8 -4.96 9.22 17.26
C TYR A 8 -6.13 9.48 16.29
N LYS A 9 -6.28 10.75 15.89
CA LYS A 9 -7.24 11.18 14.87
C LYS A 9 -6.50 11.42 13.56
N LYS A 10 -7.06 10.96 12.45
CA LYS A 10 -6.49 11.15 11.10
C LYS A 10 -7.59 11.34 10.07
N GLY A 11 -7.39 12.28 9.16
CA GLY A 11 -8.16 12.42 7.93
C GLY A 11 -7.76 11.38 6.89
N GLY A 12 -8.74 10.80 6.22
CA GLY A 12 -8.48 9.87 5.12
C GLY A 12 -9.75 9.33 4.50
N ARG A 13 -9.58 8.53 3.43
CA ARG A 13 -10.67 7.76 2.85
C ARG A 13 -11.01 6.60 3.78
N VAL A 14 -12.29 6.48 4.09
CA VAL A 14 -12.83 5.46 4.99
C VAL A 14 -13.94 4.69 4.30
N ASN A 15 -14.04 3.40 4.65
CA ASN A 15 -15.11 2.53 4.21
C ASN A 15 -16.43 3.05 4.77
N TRP A 16 -17.42 3.30 3.92
CA TRP A 16 -18.72 3.83 4.28
C TRP A 16 -19.82 2.88 3.83
N CYS A 17 -20.69 2.46 4.75
CA CYS A 17 -21.88 1.69 4.39
C CYS A 17 -23.09 2.64 4.32
N PRO A 18 -23.71 2.83 3.14
CA PRO A 18 -24.83 3.76 2.98
C PRO A 18 -26.06 3.34 3.78
N GLU A 19 -26.31 2.03 3.90
CA GLU A 19 -27.43 1.50 4.69
C GLU A 19 -27.19 1.58 6.20
N CYS A 20 -25.93 1.40 6.67
CA CYS A 20 -25.61 1.66 8.08
C CYS A 20 -25.57 3.15 8.42
N ASN A 21 -25.44 4.02 7.41
CA ASN A 21 -25.14 5.45 7.51
C ASN A 21 -23.91 5.71 8.41
N THR A 22 -22.86 4.90 8.26
CA THR A 22 -21.68 4.95 9.15
C THR A 22 -20.43 4.34 8.52
N VAL A 23 -19.28 4.66 9.10
CA VAL A 23 -17.99 4.07 8.71
C VAL A 23 -17.83 2.63 9.18
N LEU A 24 -17.08 1.84 8.40
CA LEU A 24 -16.69 0.47 8.70
C LEU A 24 -15.17 0.37 8.87
N ALA A 25 -14.71 -0.51 9.77
CA ALA A 25 -13.31 -0.93 9.76
C ALA A 25 -13.04 -1.86 8.56
N ASN A 26 -11.77 -2.12 8.22
CA ASN A 26 -11.44 -3.02 7.10
C ASN A 26 -11.95 -4.44 7.35
N GLU A 27 -11.92 -4.88 8.61
CA GLU A 27 -12.42 -6.18 9.08
C GLU A 27 -13.95 -6.31 8.95
N GLN A 28 -14.66 -5.20 8.79
CA GLN A 28 -16.12 -5.14 8.64
C GLN A 28 -16.57 -5.07 7.18
N VAL A 29 -15.62 -5.14 6.24
CA VAL A 29 -15.87 -5.23 4.81
C VAL A 29 -15.57 -6.65 4.34
N VAL A 30 -16.60 -7.36 3.88
CA VAL A 30 -16.49 -8.74 3.39
C VAL A 30 -16.86 -8.73 1.92
N ASP A 31 -15.92 -9.11 1.05
CA ASP A 31 -16.08 -9.14 -0.41
C ASP A 31 -16.63 -7.84 -1.02
N GLY A 32 -16.28 -6.69 -0.43
CA GLY A 32 -16.69 -5.36 -0.90
C GLY A 32 -17.97 -4.85 -0.27
N ASN A 33 -18.64 -5.68 0.53
CA ASN A 33 -19.93 -5.39 1.13
C ASN A 33 -19.82 -5.25 2.65
N CYS A 34 -20.87 -4.70 3.25
CA CYS A 34 -20.98 -4.61 4.70
C CYS A 34 -21.13 -6.00 5.33
N TRP A 35 -20.38 -6.28 6.40
CA TRP A 35 -20.49 -7.55 7.16
C TRP A 35 -21.89 -7.85 7.72
N ARG A 36 -22.79 -6.86 7.80
CA ARG A 36 -24.20 -7.04 8.20
C ARG A 36 -25.19 -6.95 7.04
N HIS A 37 -24.88 -6.16 6.02
CA HIS A 37 -25.71 -5.98 4.84
C HIS A 37 -24.94 -6.52 3.64
N GLU A 38 -24.97 -7.83 3.46
CA GLU A 38 -24.12 -8.56 2.50
C GLU A 38 -24.32 -8.13 1.04
N LYS A 39 -25.45 -7.47 0.73
CA LYS A 39 -25.79 -6.96 -0.61
C LYS A 39 -25.45 -5.48 -0.80
N THR A 40 -24.99 -4.81 0.25
CA THR A 40 -24.77 -3.36 0.25
C THR A 40 -23.29 -3.08 0.10
N GLU A 41 -22.94 -2.60 -1.08
CA GLU A 41 -21.58 -2.23 -1.46
C GLU A 41 -21.07 -1.09 -0.58
N VAL A 42 -19.79 -1.19 -0.20
CA VAL A 42 -19.11 -0.20 0.63
C VAL A 42 -18.52 0.89 -0.25
N GLU A 43 -18.89 2.12 0.03
CA GLU A 43 -18.37 3.32 -0.63
C GLU A 43 -17.11 3.84 0.08
N GLN A 44 -16.41 4.77 -0.57
CA GLN A 44 -15.30 5.51 0.04
C GLN A 44 -15.70 6.96 0.29
N LYS A 45 -15.57 7.43 1.54
CA LYS A 45 -15.77 8.84 1.91
C LYS A 45 -14.53 9.42 2.59
N GLU A 46 -14.30 10.71 2.43
CA GLU A 46 -13.22 11.42 3.12
C GLU A 46 -13.73 11.96 4.45
N LEU A 47 -13.20 11.43 5.56
CA LEU A 47 -13.60 11.79 6.91
C LEU A 47 -12.40 11.78 7.85
N GLU A 48 -12.44 12.59 8.90
CA GLU A 48 -11.53 12.44 10.03
C GLU A 48 -12.10 11.44 11.04
N GLN A 49 -11.33 10.40 11.35
CA GLN A 49 -11.76 9.32 12.25
C GLN A 49 -10.69 9.01 13.30
N TRP A 50 -11.10 8.29 14.35
CA TRP A 50 -10.26 7.80 15.42
C TRP A 50 -9.76 6.39 15.13
N TYR A 51 -8.46 6.21 15.32
CA TYR A 51 -7.75 4.97 15.08
C TYR A 51 -7.00 4.52 16.34
N ILE A 52 -6.85 3.20 16.48
CA ILE A 52 -5.93 2.54 17.41
C ILE A 52 -4.74 2.01 16.62
N LYS A 53 -3.53 2.34 17.06
CA LYS A 53 -2.25 1.82 16.56
C LYS A 53 -2.03 0.36 16.94
N ILE A 54 -2.88 -0.52 16.42
CA ILE A 54 -2.70 -1.97 16.58
C ILE A 54 -1.43 -2.44 15.86
N THR A 55 -0.98 -1.70 14.84
CA THR A 55 0.25 -2.00 14.11
C THR A 55 1.51 -1.89 14.97
N ASP A 56 1.53 -1.06 16.02
CA ASP A 56 2.63 -1.00 17.00
C ASP A 56 2.84 -2.35 17.71
N TYR A 57 1.82 -3.23 17.71
CA TYR A 57 1.84 -4.56 18.32
C TYR A 57 1.89 -5.69 17.28
N ALA A 58 2.10 -5.39 15.99
CA ALA A 58 1.98 -6.39 14.93
C ALA A 58 2.96 -7.58 15.07
N ASP A 59 4.21 -7.31 15.45
CA ASP A 59 5.21 -8.36 15.70
C ASP A 59 4.83 -9.23 16.91
N GLU A 60 4.37 -8.61 17.99
CA GLU A 60 3.95 -9.32 19.21
C GLU A 60 2.73 -10.19 18.93
N LEU A 61 1.70 -9.61 18.29
CA LEU A 61 0.49 -10.33 17.87
C LEU A 61 0.83 -11.52 16.98
N LEU A 62 1.79 -11.37 16.06
CA LEU A 62 2.19 -12.45 15.16
C LEU A 62 2.96 -13.56 15.88
N LYS A 63 3.96 -13.18 16.68
CA LYS A 63 4.83 -14.11 17.43
C LYS A 63 4.04 -14.90 18.46
N ASP A 64 3.09 -14.26 19.14
CA ASP A 64 2.35 -14.88 20.23
C ASP A 64 1.29 -15.88 19.75
N LEU A 65 0.96 -15.92 18.45
CA LEU A 65 0.17 -17.01 17.86
C LEU A 65 0.80 -18.39 18.09
N ASP A 66 2.14 -18.47 18.13
CA ASP A 66 2.84 -19.75 18.34
C ASP A 66 2.69 -20.28 19.77
N LYS A 67 2.38 -19.39 20.72
CA LYS A 67 2.09 -19.76 22.12
C LYS A 67 0.68 -20.34 22.30
N LEU A 68 -0.23 -20.09 21.35
CA LEU A 68 -1.63 -20.52 21.41
C LEU A 68 -1.78 -21.99 20.99
N THR A 69 -1.36 -22.90 21.86
CA THR A 69 -1.43 -24.36 21.62
C THR A 69 -2.86 -24.90 21.54
N GLY A 70 -3.81 -24.25 22.20
CA GLY A 70 -5.24 -24.63 22.16
C GLY A 70 -6.04 -24.04 21.00
N TRP A 71 -5.44 -23.24 20.13
CA TRP A 71 -6.15 -22.59 19.02
C TRP A 71 -6.12 -23.43 17.74
N PRO A 72 -7.23 -23.49 16.96
CA PRO A 72 -7.22 -24.16 15.67
C PRO A 72 -6.20 -23.54 14.70
N GLU A 73 -5.43 -24.38 14.00
CA GLU A 73 -4.41 -23.92 13.04
C GLU A 73 -4.98 -23.06 11.92
N ARG A 74 -6.22 -23.34 11.49
CA ARG A 74 -6.92 -22.52 10.50
C ARG A 74 -7.04 -21.06 10.96
N VAL A 75 -7.42 -20.83 12.21
CA VAL A 75 -7.58 -19.48 12.77
C VAL A 75 -6.22 -18.78 12.88
N LYS A 76 -5.19 -19.49 13.37
CA LYS A 76 -3.82 -18.94 13.43
C LYS A 76 -3.31 -18.57 12.05
N THR A 77 -3.54 -19.42 11.05
CA THR A 77 -3.16 -19.16 9.65
C THR A 77 -3.88 -17.94 9.08
N MET A 78 -5.18 -17.80 9.34
CA MET A 78 -5.94 -16.60 8.94
C MET A 78 -5.38 -15.34 9.59
N GLN A 79 -5.04 -15.37 10.88
CA GLN A 79 -4.42 -14.25 11.59
C GLN A 79 -3.03 -13.91 11.05
N ARG A 80 -2.16 -14.90 10.79
CA ARG A 80 -0.84 -14.68 10.17
C ARG A 80 -0.98 -14.01 8.81
N ASN A 81 -1.91 -14.49 7.98
CA ASN A 81 -2.18 -13.93 6.66
C ASN A 81 -2.77 -12.51 6.73
N TRP A 82 -3.62 -12.25 7.73
CA TRP A 82 -4.21 -10.94 8.00
C TRP A 82 -3.16 -9.92 8.46
N ILE A 83 -2.31 -10.30 9.42
CA ILE A 83 -1.21 -9.46 9.89
C ILE A 83 -0.22 -9.21 8.75
N GLY A 84 0.15 -10.27 8.03
CA GLY A 84 0.87 -10.20 6.76
C GLY A 84 2.21 -9.48 6.86
N ARG A 85 3.05 -9.88 7.82
CA ARG A 85 4.41 -9.35 7.99
C ARG A 85 5.28 -9.72 6.79
N SER A 86 6.01 -8.73 6.28
CA SER A 86 6.89 -8.85 5.12
C SER A 86 8.20 -8.12 5.39
N GLU A 87 9.32 -8.82 5.31
CA GLU A 87 10.65 -8.20 5.33
C GLU A 87 11.03 -7.81 3.91
N GLY A 88 11.56 -6.61 3.74
CA GLY A 88 11.89 -6.09 2.43
C GLY A 88 12.79 -4.87 2.52
N SER A 89 12.78 -4.09 1.44
CA SER A 89 13.62 -2.91 1.30
C SER A 89 12.78 -1.75 0.80
N LEU A 90 13.05 -0.58 1.37
CA LEU A 90 12.68 0.68 0.76
C LEU A 90 13.68 1.00 -0.34
N ILE A 91 13.19 1.48 -1.48
CA ILE A 91 14.02 1.97 -2.58
C ILE A 91 13.59 3.39 -2.90
N GLU A 92 14.55 4.31 -2.89
CA GLU A 92 14.36 5.72 -3.18
C GLU A 92 14.78 6.05 -4.62
N PHE A 93 13.88 6.67 -5.37
CA PHE A 93 14.08 7.07 -6.75
C PHE A 93 14.00 8.59 -6.84
N LYS A 94 14.98 9.19 -7.52
CA LYS A 94 14.95 10.62 -7.86
C LYS A 94 14.03 10.82 -9.06
N VAL A 95 13.20 11.85 -9.03
CA VAL A 95 12.39 12.23 -10.19
C VAL A 95 13.25 13.08 -11.13
N LYS A 96 13.30 12.69 -12.40
CA LYS A 96 14.04 13.44 -13.43
C LYS A 96 13.47 14.86 -13.54
N ASP A 97 14.37 15.83 -13.67
CA ASP A 97 14.07 17.26 -13.76
C ASP A 97 13.36 17.84 -12.50
N MET A 98 13.37 17.12 -11.38
CA MET A 98 12.82 17.56 -10.09
C MET A 98 13.78 17.19 -8.95
N PRO A 99 14.89 17.93 -8.75
CA PRO A 99 16.00 17.52 -7.87
C PRO A 99 15.63 17.35 -6.39
N ASN A 100 14.56 18.01 -5.94
CA ASN A 100 14.07 17.95 -4.56
C ASN A 100 12.92 16.94 -4.37
N THR A 101 12.55 16.20 -5.42
CA THR A 101 11.43 15.25 -5.39
C THR A 101 11.96 13.82 -5.45
N LYS A 102 11.57 13.04 -4.44
CA LYS A 102 11.93 11.63 -4.29
C LYS A 102 10.68 10.79 -4.19
N LEU A 103 10.72 9.62 -4.80
CA LEU A 103 9.69 8.59 -4.70
C LEU A 103 10.28 7.43 -3.91
N THR A 104 9.54 6.89 -2.95
CA THR A 104 10.00 5.72 -2.19
C THR A 104 9.04 4.58 -2.48
N THR A 105 9.55 3.40 -2.83
CA THR A 105 8.76 2.16 -2.95
C THR A 105 9.15 1.18 -1.87
N PHE A 106 8.26 0.24 -1.56
CA PHE A 106 8.56 -0.93 -0.73
C PHE A 106 8.54 -2.20 -1.61
N THR A 107 9.50 -3.09 -1.40
CA THR A 107 9.54 -4.40 -2.07
C THR A 107 10.08 -5.49 -1.17
N THR A 108 9.50 -6.69 -1.25
CA THR A 108 10.07 -7.93 -0.68
C THR A 108 11.03 -8.63 -1.64
N ARG A 109 11.17 -8.09 -2.86
CA ARG A 109 11.98 -8.62 -3.95
C ARG A 109 13.03 -7.60 -4.42
N PRO A 110 13.93 -7.08 -3.56
CA PRO A 110 14.99 -6.18 -4.00
C PRO A 110 15.96 -6.88 -4.98
N ASP A 111 15.98 -8.22 -5.00
CA ASP A 111 16.68 -9.05 -5.99
C ASP A 111 16.28 -8.75 -7.44
N THR A 112 15.08 -8.24 -7.66
CA THR A 112 14.58 -7.92 -9.00
C THR A 112 14.74 -6.44 -9.37
N ALA A 113 15.37 -5.61 -8.52
CA ALA A 113 15.38 -4.15 -8.67
C ALA A 113 16.13 -3.65 -9.92
N PHE A 114 17.01 -4.45 -10.53
CA PHE A 114 17.64 -4.14 -11.82
C PHE A 114 16.67 -4.28 -13.00
N GLY A 115 15.56 -5.00 -12.81
CA GLY A 115 14.52 -5.26 -13.79
C GLY A 115 13.35 -4.27 -13.71
N ILE A 116 13.47 -3.23 -12.89
CA ILE A 116 12.44 -2.19 -12.79
C ILE A 116 12.38 -1.42 -14.11
N THR A 117 11.22 -1.45 -14.77
CA THR A 117 11.02 -0.77 -16.07
C THR A 117 10.02 0.37 -16.01
N TYR A 118 9.27 0.52 -14.91
CA TYR A 118 8.42 1.67 -14.61
C TYR A 118 8.09 1.71 -13.12
N LEU A 119 7.60 2.86 -12.63
CA LEU A 119 7.02 2.97 -11.29
C LEU A 119 5.53 3.25 -11.38
N VAL A 120 4.79 2.70 -10.43
CA VAL A 120 3.36 2.94 -10.27
C VAL A 120 3.08 3.66 -8.96
N ILE A 121 2.30 4.72 -9.06
CA ILE A 121 1.84 5.54 -7.94
C ILE A 121 0.34 5.30 -7.76
N ALA A 122 -0.10 5.05 -6.53
CA ALA A 122 -1.53 4.94 -6.22
C ALA A 122 -2.27 6.24 -6.57
N ALA A 123 -3.48 6.14 -7.11
CA ALA A 123 -4.28 7.29 -7.56
C ALA A 123 -4.53 8.34 -6.47
N GLU A 124 -4.57 7.91 -5.21
CA GLU A 124 -4.79 8.75 -4.03
C GLU A 124 -3.51 9.37 -3.47
N HIS A 125 -2.34 9.10 -4.06
CA HIS A 125 -1.08 9.53 -3.47
C HIS A 125 -0.88 11.06 -3.61
N PRO A 126 -0.64 11.81 -2.51
CA PRO A 126 -0.61 13.28 -2.53
C PRO A 126 0.51 13.86 -3.39
N ILE A 127 1.61 13.11 -3.59
CA ILE A 127 2.72 13.54 -4.46
C ILE A 127 2.27 13.82 -5.90
N ILE A 128 1.15 13.22 -6.36
CA ILE A 128 0.72 13.38 -7.75
C ILE A 128 0.48 14.86 -8.07
N ASP A 129 -0.11 15.63 -7.15
CA ASP A 129 -0.31 17.07 -7.35
C ASP A 129 1.01 17.81 -7.57
N THR A 130 2.07 17.43 -6.85
CA THR A 130 3.42 17.97 -7.04
C THR A 130 3.99 17.56 -8.39
N LEU A 131 3.82 16.29 -8.78
CA LEU A 131 4.34 15.78 -10.04
C LEU A 131 3.63 16.38 -11.26
N ILE A 132 2.32 16.65 -11.21
CA ILE A 132 1.61 17.18 -12.39
C ILE A 132 1.68 18.69 -12.51
N LYS A 133 2.09 19.42 -11.46
CA LYS A 133 2.00 20.89 -11.37
C LYS A 133 2.50 21.65 -12.60
N ASP A 134 3.66 21.25 -13.11
CA ASP A 134 4.34 21.94 -14.24
C ASP A 134 4.14 21.23 -15.58
N LEU A 135 3.26 20.22 -15.66
CA LEU A 135 2.93 19.54 -16.91
C LEU A 135 1.87 20.34 -17.71
N PRO A 136 1.77 20.14 -19.03
CA PRO A 136 0.72 20.78 -19.83
C PRO A 136 -0.68 20.54 -19.25
N GLU A 137 -1.55 21.54 -19.29
CA GLU A 137 -2.90 21.47 -18.68
C GLU A 137 -3.71 20.25 -19.14
N LYS A 138 -3.61 19.91 -20.43
CA LYS A 138 -4.22 18.69 -21.00
C LYS A 138 -3.79 17.43 -20.24
N LYS A 139 -2.50 17.34 -19.87
CA LYS A 139 -1.95 16.21 -19.13
C LYS A 139 -2.41 16.18 -17.68
N GLN A 140 -2.43 17.35 -17.03
CA GLN A 140 -2.97 17.47 -15.68
C GLN A 140 -4.44 17.02 -15.62
N LYS A 141 -5.25 17.46 -16.57
CA LYS A 141 -6.68 17.10 -16.69
C LYS A 141 -6.87 15.60 -16.92
N GLU A 142 -6.06 15.00 -17.80
CA GLU A 142 -6.07 13.56 -18.05
C GLU A 142 -5.82 12.76 -16.76
N VAL A 143 -4.77 13.11 -16.01
CA VAL A 143 -4.41 12.44 -14.75
C VAL A 143 -5.48 12.65 -13.68
N ARG A 144 -5.97 13.89 -13.49
CA ARG A 144 -7.04 14.20 -12.51
C ARG A 144 -8.34 13.46 -12.84
N ASN A 145 -8.70 13.34 -14.11
CA ASN A 145 -9.86 12.56 -14.54
C ASN A 145 -9.68 11.07 -14.22
N PHE A 146 -8.51 10.51 -14.49
CA PHE A 146 -8.20 9.12 -14.14
C PHE A 146 -8.32 8.88 -12.63
N ILE A 147 -7.76 9.78 -11.81
CA ILE A 147 -7.88 9.71 -10.35
C ILE A 147 -9.34 9.74 -9.91
N LYS A 148 -10.14 10.68 -10.47
CA LYS A 148 -11.56 10.80 -10.17
C LYS A 148 -12.32 9.51 -10.49
N GLU A 149 -12.10 8.91 -11.67
CA GLU A 149 -12.77 7.65 -12.04
C GLU A 149 -12.29 6.46 -11.20
N THR A 150 -11.00 6.39 -10.90
CA THR A 150 -10.44 5.34 -10.03
C THR A 150 -11.00 5.42 -8.62
N SER A 151 -11.19 6.63 -8.11
CA SER A 151 -11.71 6.89 -6.76
C SER A 151 -13.17 6.47 -6.56
N LYS A 152 -13.92 6.23 -7.63
CA LYS A 152 -15.30 5.70 -7.55
C LYS A 152 -15.34 4.19 -7.37
N ARG A 153 -14.22 3.49 -7.59
CA ARG A 153 -14.12 2.04 -7.49
C ARG A 153 -13.70 1.63 -6.10
N THR A 154 -14.23 0.51 -5.62
CA THR A 154 -13.80 -0.08 -4.35
C THR A 154 -12.36 -0.61 -4.46
N VAL A 155 -11.67 -0.74 -3.33
CA VAL A 155 -10.33 -1.36 -3.29
C VAL A 155 -10.39 -2.79 -3.82
N ILE A 156 -11.46 -3.52 -3.47
CA ILE A 156 -11.66 -4.92 -3.87
C ILE A 156 -11.82 -5.03 -5.39
N ASP A 157 -12.58 -4.14 -6.02
CA ASP A 157 -12.69 -4.09 -7.48
C ASP A 157 -11.35 -3.80 -8.17
N ARG A 158 -10.52 -2.96 -7.56
CA ARG A 158 -9.21 -2.59 -8.10
C ARG A 158 -8.20 -3.74 -7.97
N THR A 159 -8.25 -4.48 -6.87
CA THR A 159 -7.33 -5.58 -6.60
C THR A 159 -7.77 -6.92 -7.19
N ALA A 160 -9.05 -7.09 -7.54
CA ALA A 160 -9.59 -8.35 -8.05
C ALA A 160 -8.77 -8.94 -9.21
N GLU A 161 -8.49 -10.24 -9.12
CA GLU A 161 -7.82 -11.01 -10.16
C GLU A 161 -8.74 -11.13 -11.40
N GLY A 162 -8.15 -11.13 -12.60
CA GLY A 162 -8.89 -11.19 -13.87
C GLY A 162 -9.51 -9.87 -14.35
N LYS A 163 -9.64 -8.84 -13.50
CA LYS A 163 -10.01 -7.49 -13.97
C LYS A 163 -8.82 -6.80 -14.64
N ALA A 164 -9.07 -6.23 -15.83
CA ALA A 164 -8.06 -5.53 -16.59
C ALA A 164 -7.56 -4.28 -15.84
N LYS A 165 -6.29 -4.31 -15.41
CA LYS A 165 -5.66 -3.19 -14.70
C LYS A 165 -5.60 -1.95 -15.60
N THR A 166 -5.88 -0.78 -15.05
CA THR A 166 -5.89 0.49 -15.79
C THR A 166 -4.92 1.48 -15.19
N GLY A 167 -4.32 2.30 -16.06
CA GLY A 167 -3.40 3.35 -15.64
C GLY A 167 -3.22 4.42 -16.70
N VAL A 168 -2.62 5.53 -16.27
CA VAL A 168 -2.27 6.68 -17.07
C VAL A 168 -0.79 7.00 -16.87
N ALA A 169 -0.05 7.16 -17.97
CA ALA A 169 1.33 7.61 -17.91
C ALA A 169 1.36 9.03 -17.34
N LEU A 170 2.29 9.34 -16.45
CA LEU A 170 2.37 10.66 -15.83
C LEU A 170 3.04 11.69 -16.77
N GLY A 171 3.87 11.22 -17.71
CA GLY A 171 4.70 12.09 -18.55
C GLY A 171 5.98 12.56 -17.84
N ARG A 172 6.40 11.84 -16.80
CA ARG A 172 7.66 12.03 -16.08
C ARG A 172 8.38 10.71 -15.92
N ASN A 173 9.69 10.80 -15.71
CA ASN A 173 10.54 9.65 -15.43
C ASN A 173 11.16 9.78 -14.04
N ALA A 174 11.44 8.65 -13.41
CA ALA A 174 12.36 8.56 -12.29
C ALA A 174 13.65 7.86 -12.73
N ILE A 175 14.67 7.92 -11.89
CA ILE A 175 15.97 7.28 -12.13
C ILE A 175 16.08 6.05 -11.24
N ASN A 176 16.30 4.88 -11.83
CA ASN A 176 16.62 3.67 -11.07
C ASN A 176 17.99 3.84 -10.39
N PRO A 177 18.08 3.78 -9.05
CA PRO A 177 19.33 4.06 -8.35
C PRO A 177 20.42 2.99 -8.59
N LEU A 178 20.05 1.79 -9.03
CA LEU A 178 20.99 0.70 -9.28
C LEU A 178 21.55 0.70 -10.71
N THR A 179 20.73 1.09 -11.70
CA THR A 179 21.12 1.06 -13.13
C THR A 179 21.41 2.44 -13.70
N GLY A 180 20.88 3.52 -13.09
CA GLY A 180 20.90 4.86 -13.66
C GLY A 180 19.91 5.07 -14.82
N GLU A 181 19.14 4.04 -15.20
CA GLU A 181 18.18 4.11 -16.30
C GLU A 181 16.97 4.97 -15.92
N GLU A 182 16.43 5.68 -16.92
CA GLU A 182 15.17 6.40 -16.80
C GLU A 182 13.98 5.45 -16.91
N ILE A 183 13.08 5.52 -15.93
CA ILE A 183 11.89 4.69 -15.86
C ILE A 183 10.63 5.56 -15.80
N PRO A 184 9.63 5.35 -16.66
CA PRO A 184 8.43 6.18 -16.68
C PRO A 184 7.59 6.00 -15.42
N LEU A 185 6.97 7.09 -15.00
CA LEU A 185 6.02 7.12 -13.89
C LEU A 185 4.60 6.91 -14.43
N TRP A 186 3.84 6.08 -13.73
CA TRP A 186 2.44 5.79 -14.01
C TRP A 186 1.59 5.98 -12.77
N VAL A 187 0.33 6.35 -12.98
CA VAL A 187 -0.72 6.24 -11.96
C VAL A 187 -1.60 5.07 -12.37
N ALA A 188 -1.80 4.09 -11.51
CA ALA A 188 -2.61 2.90 -11.85
C ALA A 188 -3.52 2.47 -10.71
N ASP A 189 -4.60 1.77 -11.06
CA ASP A 189 -5.64 1.35 -10.12
C ASP A 189 -5.17 0.25 -9.14
N TYR A 190 -4.20 -0.58 -9.52
CA TYR A 190 -3.76 -1.70 -8.68
C TYR A 190 -2.78 -1.33 -7.56
N ALA A 191 -2.23 -0.11 -7.56
CA ALA A 191 -1.45 0.41 -6.43
C ALA A 191 -2.39 1.00 -5.37
N LEU A 192 -2.10 0.74 -4.10
CA LEU A 192 -2.90 1.17 -2.95
C LEU A 192 -2.09 2.07 -2.04
N VAL A 193 -2.60 3.27 -1.74
CA VAL A 193 -1.88 4.27 -0.94
C VAL A 193 -1.58 3.78 0.48
N GLU A 194 -2.41 2.88 1.03
CA GLU A 194 -2.24 2.38 2.38
C GLU A 194 -1.36 1.12 2.46
N TYR A 195 -0.81 0.62 1.36
CA TYR A 195 0.11 -0.51 1.36
C TYR A 195 1.54 -0.07 1.03
N GLY A 196 2.49 -0.38 1.92
CA GLY A 196 3.86 0.07 1.81
C GLY A 196 3.93 1.60 1.83
N THR A 197 4.42 2.18 0.74
CA THR A 197 4.56 3.63 0.56
C THR A 197 3.48 4.23 -0.35
N GLY A 198 2.51 3.43 -0.79
CA GLY A 198 1.57 3.86 -1.84
C GLY A 198 2.18 3.91 -3.25
N MET A 199 3.40 3.39 -3.41
CA MET A 199 4.09 3.28 -4.68
C MET A 199 4.69 1.88 -4.84
N VAL A 200 4.64 1.38 -6.07
CA VAL A 200 5.12 0.05 -6.44
C VAL A 200 6.20 0.21 -7.50
N MET A 201 7.33 -0.47 -7.29
CA MET A 201 8.30 -0.66 -8.36
C MET A 201 7.80 -1.80 -9.25
N ALA A 202 7.70 -1.58 -10.55
CA ALA A 202 7.16 -2.59 -11.44
C ALA A 202 8.30 -3.38 -12.09
N VAL A 203 8.29 -4.70 -11.91
CA VAL A 203 9.26 -5.62 -12.50
C VAL A 203 8.54 -6.68 -13.34
N PRO A 204 8.15 -6.35 -14.58
CA PRO A 204 7.26 -7.18 -15.38
C PRO A 204 7.73 -8.61 -15.61
N ALA A 205 9.03 -8.86 -15.69
CA ALA A 205 9.51 -10.22 -15.87
C ALA A 205 9.28 -11.11 -14.64
N HIS A 206 9.04 -10.52 -13.46
CA HIS A 206 9.05 -11.24 -12.17
C HIS A 206 7.87 -10.93 -11.23
N ASP A 207 6.89 -10.14 -11.67
CA ASP A 207 5.58 -9.99 -11.03
C ASP A 207 4.48 -10.08 -12.10
N GLN A 208 3.50 -10.94 -11.87
CA GLN A 208 2.46 -11.24 -12.87
C GLN A 208 1.53 -10.04 -13.14
N ARG A 209 1.25 -9.20 -12.15
CA ARG A 209 0.42 -8.00 -12.31
C ARG A 209 1.16 -6.96 -13.13
N ASP A 210 2.45 -6.80 -12.85
CA ASP A 210 3.32 -5.89 -13.60
C ASP A 210 3.50 -6.37 -15.05
N PHE A 211 3.56 -7.69 -15.26
CA PHE A 211 3.63 -8.32 -16.58
C PHE A 211 2.39 -8.01 -17.43
N GLU A 212 1.20 -8.25 -16.88
CA GLU A 212 -0.07 -7.99 -17.56
C GLU A 212 -0.24 -6.51 -17.90
N PHE A 213 0.10 -5.63 -16.95
CA PHE A 213 0.08 -4.19 -17.17
C PHE A 213 1.10 -3.78 -18.25
N ALA A 214 2.33 -4.30 -18.20
CA ALA A 214 3.35 -4.01 -19.19
C ALA A 214 2.97 -4.49 -20.59
N LYS A 215 2.40 -5.69 -20.72
CA LYS A 215 1.89 -6.21 -22.00
C LYS A 215 0.77 -5.33 -22.55
N LYS A 216 -0.19 -4.92 -21.71
CA LYS A 216 -1.30 -4.04 -22.11
C LYS A 216 -0.83 -2.67 -22.60
N TYR A 217 0.11 -2.06 -21.90
CA TYR A 217 0.61 -0.71 -22.20
C TYR A 217 1.90 -0.68 -23.02
N LYS A 218 2.36 -1.84 -23.51
CA LYS A 218 3.60 -2.01 -24.30
C LYS A 218 4.83 -1.42 -23.60
N LEU A 219 4.91 -1.62 -22.28
CA LEU A 219 6.06 -1.21 -21.48
C LEU A 219 7.19 -2.25 -21.55
N PRO A 220 8.45 -1.83 -21.33
CA PRO A 220 9.59 -2.75 -21.39
C PRO A 220 9.47 -3.89 -20.37
N ILE A 221 9.93 -5.07 -20.76
CA ILE A 221 10.04 -6.26 -19.91
C ILE A 221 11.51 -6.65 -19.88
N LYS A 222 12.14 -6.60 -18.69
CA LYS A 222 13.57 -6.89 -18.51
C LYS A 222 13.73 -8.10 -17.58
N VAL A 223 14.27 -9.18 -18.12
CA VAL A 223 14.59 -10.38 -17.35
C VAL A 223 15.84 -10.12 -16.53
N VAL A 224 15.73 -10.29 -15.22
CA VAL A 224 16.86 -10.22 -14.29
C VAL A 224 17.07 -11.48 -13.45
N ILE A 225 16.17 -12.46 -13.57
CA ILE A 225 16.29 -13.78 -12.97
C ILE A 225 15.93 -14.82 -14.02
N ASN A 226 16.81 -15.78 -14.23
CA ASN A 226 16.55 -16.97 -15.03
C ASN A 226 16.30 -18.18 -14.13
N PRO A 227 15.47 -19.15 -14.56
CA PRO A 227 15.49 -20.49 -13.99
C PRO A 227 16.91 -21.07 -14.02
N GLN A 228 17.23 -21.97 -13.10
CA GLN A 228 18.58 -22.52 -12.97
C GLN A 228 19.09 -23.18 -14.25
N ASP A 229 18.21 -23.87 -14.98
CA ASP A 229 18.58 -24.69 -16.14
C ASP A 229 18.12 -24.10 -17.49
N SER A 230 17.60 -22.86 -17.53
CA SER A 230 17.13 -22.28 -18.79
C SER A 230 17.22 -20.75 -18.80
N LYS A 231 17.24 -20.17 -20.01
CA LYS A 231 17.22 -18.72 -20.21
C LYS A 231 15.84 -18.28 -20.65
N LEU A 232 15.26 -17.31 -19.93
CA LEU A 232 14.04 -16.65 -20.35
C LEU A 232 14.35 -15.66 -21.47
N ASN A 233 13.38 -15.51 -22.37
CA ASN A 233 13.38 -14.49 -23.40
C ASN A 233 12.15 -13.60 -23.18
N ALA A 234 12.39 -12.32 -22.85
CA ALA A 234 11.34 -11.35 -22.51
C ALA A 234 10.22 -11.26 -23.55
N ASP A 235 10.55 -11.35 -24.85
CA ASP A 235 9.58 -11.23 -25.94
C ASP A 235 8.66 -12.44 -26.03
N LYS A 236 9.18 -13.62 -25.67
CA LYS A 236 8.48 -14.92 -25.73
C LYS A 236 7.81 -15.32 -24.41
N MET A 237 7.97 -14.54 -23.35
CA MET A 237 7.32 -14.83 -22.07
C MET A 237 5.80 -14.79 -22.24
N ALA A 238 5.13 -15.85 -21.77
CA ALA A 238 3.68 -15.92 -21.66
C ALA A 238 3.17 -15.44 -20.28
N ARG A 239 4.02 -15.48 -19.27
CA ARG A 239 3.75 -15.06 -17.88
C ARG A 239 5.04 -14.64 -17.18
N ALA A 240 4.92 -13.93 -16.06
CA ALA A 240 6.07 -13.59 -15.22
C ALA A 240 6.70 -14.85 -14.60
N PHE A 241 8.02 -14.80 -14.40
CA PHE A 241 8.77 -15.81 -13.65
C PHE A 241 8.95 -15.35 -12.21
N VAL A 242 8.19 -15.94 -11.29
CA VAL A 242 8.12 -15.51 -9.87
C VAL A 242 9.00 -16.34 -8.94
N ASP A 243 9.53 -17.46 -9.42
CA ASP A 243 10.28 -18.44 -8.63
C ASP A 243 11.74 -18.02 -8.38
N ASN A 244 12.46 -18.88 -7.67
CA ASN A 244 13.88 -18.71 -7.40
C ASN A 244 14.71 -19.08 -8.62
N GLY A 245 15.86 -18.44 -8.77
CA GLY A 245 16.72 -18.65 -9.91
C GLY A 245 18.06 -17.93 -9.78
N ILE A 246 18.72 -17.79 -10.92
CA ILE A 246 20.04 -17.17 -11.04
C ILE A 246 19.88 -15.76 -11.60
N MET A 247 20.54 -14.81 -10.95
CA MET A 247 20.52 -13.42 -11.38
C MET A 247 21.28 -13.21 -12.69
N VAL A 248 20.70 -12.38 -13.55
CA VAL A 248 21.27 -11.95 -14.83
C VAL A 248 20.95 -10.47 -15.06
N ASN A 249 21.69 -9.78 -15.94
CA ASN A 249 21.44 -8.37 -16.28
C ASN A 249 21.36 -7.44 -15.05
N SER A 250 22.11 -7.78 -14.00
CA SER A 250 22.07 -7.20 -12.66
C SER A 250 23.47 -6.74 -12.18
N GLY A 251 24.42 -6.61 -13.11
CA GLY A 251 25.74 -6.05 -12.84
C GLY A 251 26.59 -6.97 -11.96
N GLU A 252 27.02 -6.46 -10.81
CA GLU A 252 27.91 -7.20 -9.88
C GLU A 252 27.27 -8.44 -9.25
N PHE A 253 25.95 -8.60 -9.37
CA PHE A 253 25.19 -9.72 -8.80
C PHE A 253 24.90 -10.83 -9.82
N ASP A 254 25.35 -10.70 -11.07
CA ASP A 254 25.14 -11.71 -12.09
C ASP A 254 25.78 -13.05 -11.68
N GLY A 255 25.02 -14.14 -11.82
CA GLY A 255 25.43 -15.49 -11.43
C GLY A 255 25.09 -15.88 -9.99
N GLU A 256 24.69 -14.94 -9.12
CA GLU A 256 24.24 -15.25 -7.76
C GLU A 256 22.83 -15.88 -7.75
N ASN A 257 22.53 -16.67 -6.72
CA ASN A 257 21.15 -17.04 -6.41
C ASN A 257 20.39 -15.78 -5.95
N ASN A 258 19.21 -15.56 -6.52
CA ASN A 258 18.45 -14.33 -6.26
C ASN A 258 18.07 -14.13 -4.78
N ARG A 259 17.87 -15.21 -4.00
CA ARG A 259 17.52 -15.09 -2.58
C ARG A 259 18.71 -14.69 -1.72
N ASP A 260 19.89 -15.18 -2.05
CA ASP A 260 21.13 -14.82 -1.35
C ASP A 260 21.51 -13.35 -1.64
N ALA A 261 21.21 -12.89 -2.86
CA ALA A 261 21.50 -11.53 -3.29
C ALA A 261 20.65 -10.44 -2.61
N ILE A 262 19.46 -10.78 -2.06
CA ILE A 262 18.55 -9.81 -1.39
C ILE A 262 19.29 -8.94 -0.37
N LYS A 263 20.09 -9.57 0.49
CA LYS A 263 20.83 -8.87 1.55
C LYS A 263 21.92 -7.98 0.96
N ASN A 264 22.62 -8.43 -0.08
CA ASN A 264 23.72 -7.68 -0.69
C ASN A 264 23.22 -6.49 -1.51
N ILE A 265 22.13 -6.65 -2.25
CA ILE A 265 21.48 -5.56 -2.98
C ILE A 265 20.93 -4.51 -2.01
N THR A 266 20.31 -4.94 -0.92
CA THR A 266 19.84 -4.00 0.12
C THR A 266 21.00 -3.23 0.75
N LYS A 267 22.13 -3.89 1.04
CA LYS A 267 23.35 -3.19 1.48
C LYS A 267 23.87 -2.20 0.45
N LYS A 268 23.80 -2.53 -0.85
CA LYS A 268 24.19 -1.61 -1.92
C LYS A 268 23.28 -0.38 -1.96
N LEU A 269 21.96 -0.55 -1.86
CA LEU A 269 21.00 0.56 -1.78
C LEU A 269 21.31 1.50 -0.60
N VAL A 270 21.64 0.94 0.57
CA VAL A 270 22.07 1.72 1.75
C VAL A 270 23.35 2.51 1.46
N LYS A 271 24.38 1.86 0.87
CA LYS A 271 25.63 2.55 0.50
C LYS A 271 25.40 3.69 -0.50
N LEU A 272 24.46 3.52 -1.42
CA LEU A 272 24.05 4.53 -2.39
C LEU A 272 23.16 5.63 -1.78
N LYS A 273 22.77 5.52 -0.50
CA LYS A 273 21.78 6.37 0.17
C LYS A 273 20.46 6.43 -0.62
N ALA A 274 20.09 5.30 -1.20
CA ALA A 274 18.93 5.15 -2.08
C ALA A 274 17.98 4.05 -1.60
N GLY A 275 18.06 3.66 -0.33
CA GLY A 275 17.19 2.66 0.27
C GLY A 275 17.69 2.14 1.59
N GLU A 276 16.85 1.37 2.27
CA GLU A 276 17.12 0.73 3.56
C GLU A 276 16.30 -0.55 3.72
N ALA A 277 16.73 -1.44 4.63
CA ALA A 277 15.92 -2.58 5.02
C ALA A 277 14.74 -2.11 5.86
N THR A 278 13.56 -2.70 5.66
CA THR A 278 12.37 -2.37 6.44
C THR A 278 11.47 -3.59 6.63
N ILE A 279 10.55 -3.49 7.57
CA ILE A 279 9.49 -4.46 7.81
C ILE A 279 8.16 -3.77 7.51
N ASN A 280 7.34 -4.40 6.68
CA ASN A 280 6.00 -3.92 6.34
C ASN A 280 4.94 -4.93 6.80
N TYR A 281 3.74 -4.43 7.12
CA TYR A 281 2.60 -5.25 7.50
C TYR A 281 1.43 -5.02 6.53
N LYS A 282 0.61 -6.07 6.32
CA LYS A 282 -0.71 -5.91 5.70
C LYS A 282 -1.72 -5.32 6.69
N LEU A 283 -1.52 -5.59 7.99
CA LEU A 283 -2.32 -5.04 9.08
C LEU A 283 -2.37 -3.51 8.99
N ARG A 284 -3.55 -2.95 9.21
CA ARG A 284 -3.79 -1.51 9.27
C ARG A 284 -4.25 -1.11 10.66
N ASP A 285 -4.08 0.16 10.99
CA ASP A 285 -4.59 0.70 12.24
C ASP A 285 -6.12 0.60 12.31
N TRP A 286 -6.63 0.30 13.49
CA TRP A 286 -8.01 -0.07 13.68
C TRP A 286 -8.90 1.16 13.83
N LEU A 287 -9.79 1.39 12.85
CA LEU A 287 -10.78 2.47 12.87
C LEU A 287 -11.90 2.16 13.88
N VAL A 288 -11.99 2.95 14.96
CA VAL A 288 -12.93 2.70 16.07
C VAL A 288 -14.08 3.69 16.20
N SER A 289 -13.96 4.92 15.68
CA SER A 289 -15.08 5.87 15.72
C SER A 289 -16.22 5.46 14.79
N ARG A 290 -17.46 5.72 15.20
CA ARG A 290 -18.67 5.43 14.43
C ARG A 290 -19.63 6.60 14.51
N GLN A 291 -20.31 6.93 13.41
CA GLN A 291 -21.36 7.94 13.36
C GLN A 291 -22.69 7.29 13.76
N ARG A 292 -22.77 6.82 15.00
CA ARG A 292 -23.93 6.12 15.56
C ARG A 292 -24.17 6.61 16.96
N TYR A 293 -25.43 6.84 17.30
CA TYR A 293 -25.84 7.17 18.66
C TYR A 293 -25.58 6.01 19.62
N TRP A 294 -26.07 4.81 19.30
CA TRP A 294 -25.93 3.65 20.18
C TRP A 294 -24.51 3.09 20.19
N GLY A 295 -23.67 3.62 21.09
CA GLY A 295 -22.29 3.22 21.28
C GLY A 295 -21.63 3.97 22.44
N THR A 296 -20.42 3.56 22.81
CA THR A 296 -19.66 4.21 23.89
C THR A 296 -19.17 5.59 23.43
N PRO A 297 -19.49 6.69 24.14
CA PRO A 297 -18.93 8.00 23.84
C PRO A 297 -17.39 7.98 23.91
N ILE A 298 -16.74 8.54 22.89
CA ILE A 298 -15.27 8.67 22.87
C ILE A 298 -14.90 9.81 23.84
N PRO A 299 -14.11 9.57 24.90
CA PRO A 299 -13.82 10.54 25.96
C PRO A 299 -12.77 11.57 25.52
N ILE A 300 -13.09 12.32 24.47
CA ILE A 300 -12.27 13.37 23.89
C ILE A 300 -13.06 14.67 23.86
N ILE A 301 -12.39 15.74 24.26
CA ILE A 301 -12.89 17.11 24.24
C ILE A 301 -12.17 17.86 23.12
N TYR A 302 -12.93 18.55 22.27
CA TYR A 302 -12.39 19.47 21.27
C TYR A 302 -12.46 20.88 21.84
N CYS A 303 -11.30 21.49 22.08
CA CYS A 303 -11.18 22.85 22.56
C CYS A 303 -10.59 23.73 21.47
N ASP A 304 -11.25 24.85 21.15
CA ASP A 304 -10.78 25.78 20.11
C ASP A 304 -9.39 26.39 20.40
N LYS A 305 -9.00 26.43 21.69
CA LYS A 305 -7.70 26.96 22.12
C LYS A 305 -6.65 25.87 22.35
N CYS A 306 -7.05 24.76 22.98
CA CYS A 306 -6.12 23.69 23.40
C CYS A 306 -6.05 22.52 22.41
N GLY A 307 -6.91 22.51 21.38
CA GLY A 307 -7.03 21.40 20.44
C GLY A 307 -7.71 20.17 21.07
N ILE A 308 -7.26 19.00 20.63
CA ILE A 308 -7.82 17.69 21.04
C ILE A 308 -7.28 17.30 22.41
N GLN A 309 -8.16 17.14 23.39
CA GLN A 309 -7.82 16.78 24.77
C GLN A 309 -8.57 15.51 25.21
N ALA A 310 -7.98 14.72 26.09
CA ALA A 310 -8.71 13.64 26.76
C ALA A 310 -9.57 14.20 27.90
N ALA A 311 -10.76 13.62 28.09
CA ALA A 311 -11.53 13.90 29.29
C ALA A 311 -10.74 13.52 30.56
N PRO A 312 -10.88 14.29 31.66
CA PRO A 312 -10.33 13.94 32.96
C PRO A 312 -10.82 12.56 33.44
N GLN A 313 -9.98 11.86 34.19
CA GLN A 313 -10.27 10.48 34.60
C GLN A 313 -11.40 10.40 35.63
N ASP A 314 -11.50 11.41 36.47
CA ASP A 314 -12.52 11.64 37.49
C ASP A 314 -13.88 12.09 36.92
N GLU A 315 -13.92 12.51 35.65
CA GLU A 315 -15.16 12.84 34.92
C GLU A 315 -15.75 11.64 34.14
N LEU A 316 -15.13 10.46 34.24
CA LEU A 316 -15.64 9.24 33.60
C LEU A 316 -16.67 8.52 34.49
N PRO A 317 -17.68 7.86 33.89
CA PRO A 317 -17.91 7.67 32.46
C PRO A 317 -18.59 8.89 31.80
N ILE A 318 -18.23 9.15 30.54
CA ILE A 318 -19.02 10.04 29.69
C ILE A 318 -20.31 9.29 29.32
N LEU A 319 -21.43 9.71 29.89
CA LEU A 319 -22.72 9.06 29.68
C LEU A 319 -23.26 9.36 28.28
N LEU A 320 -23.82 8.34 27.64
CA LEU A 320 -24.58 8.51 26.41
C LEU A 320 -25.92 9.20 26.77
N PRO A 321 -26.30 10.32 26.13
CA PRO A 321 -27.54 11.03 26.47
C PRO A 321 -28.78 10.18 26.17
N GLU A 322 -29.60 9.83 27.15
CA GLU A 322 -30.69 8.84 27.00
C GLU A 322 -31.76 9.21 25.95
N ASN A 323 -32.06 10.50 25.80
CA ASN A 323 -33.04 11.05 24.85
C ASN A 323 -32.36 12.01 23.87
N PRO A 324 -31.80 11.51 22.76
CA PRO A 324 -31.21 12.38 21.74
C PRO A 324 -32.31 13.08 20.91
N ASP A 325 -32.21 14.39 20.76
CA ASP A 325 -32.91 15.13 19.70
C ASP A 325 -32.16 14.85 18.37
N PHE A 326 -32.86 14.30 17.37
CA PHE A 326 -32.30 13.99 16.04
C PHE A 326 -32.89 14.86 14.94
#